data_AF-A0A971T148-F1
#
_entry.id   AF-A0A971T148-F1
#
_cell.length_a   1.000
_cell.length_b   1.000
_cell.length_c   1.000
_cell.angle_alpha   90.00
_cell.angle_beta   90.00
_cell.angle_gamma   90.00
#
_symmetry.space_group_name_H-M   'P 1'
#
loop_
_entity.id
_entity.type
_entity.pdbx_description
1 polymer ?
#
loop_
_entity_poly.entity_id
_entity_poly.type
_entity_poly.pdbx_seq_one_letter_code
_entity_poly.pdbx_strand_id
1 'polypeptide(L)'
;MIKKYLIIVLFSLTALTGCLKFGNDEETNTPTTDQVARCKSEMYLNSSATVIPLGYKLLGSGIDDAIWFKFKIQCTDISEIFDTKIVDITKFKHGFNFFHDMKNLEWWDVSGKDLIGGQVSLPNARCMNVGLLKIEDGYIVYIMWHET
;
A
#
# COMPACT_ATOMS: atom_id res chain seq x y z
N MET A 1 -63.38 -23.84 -25.85
CA MET A 1 -63.18 -22.56 -25.13
C MET A 1 -61.79 -22.54 -24.53
N ILE A 2 -60.92 -21.66 -25.03
CA ILE A 2 -59.55 -21.49 -24.57
C ILE A 2 -59.58 -20.52 -23.38
N LYS A 3 -59.13 -20.94 -22.20
CA LYS A 3 -58.79 -20.02 -21.10
C LYS A 3 -57.28 -19.90 -21.02
N LYS A 4 -56.78 -18.77 -21.52
CA LYS A 4 -55.44 -18.24 -21.25
C LYS A 4 -55.39 -17.79 -19.80
N TYR A 5 -54.46 -18.32 -19.00
CA TYR A 5 -53.88 -17.55 -17.89
C TYR A 5 -52.36 -17.61 -18.00
N LEU A 6 -51.89 -16.47 -18.44
CA LEU A 6 -50.53 -15.98 -18.55
C LEU A 6 -50.07 -15.55 -17.15
N ILE A 7 -48.75 -15.49 -16.92
CA ILE A 7 -48.06 -14.60 -15.94
C ILE A 7 -48.14 -15.06 -14.45
N ILE A 8 -47.09 -15.07 -13.62
CA ILE A 8 -45.70 -14.56 -13.66
C ILE A 8 -44.87 -15.43 -12.69
N VAL A 9 -43.67 -15.81 -13.12
CA VAL A 9 -42.59 -16.26 -12.24
C VAL A 9 -42.15 -15.05 -11.42
N LEU A 10 -42.59 -14.94 -10.16
CA LEU A 10 -42.08 -13.92 -9.25
C LEU A 10 -40.73 -14.40 -8.72
N PHE A 11 -39.71 -14.10 -9.51
CA PHE A 11 -38.31 -14.17 -9.13
C PHE A 11 -38.12 -13.19 -7.96
N SER A 12 -38.20 -13.69 -6.73
CA SER A 12 -37.85 -12.95 -5.52
C SER A 12 -36.33 -12.78 -5.47
N LEU A 13 -35.81 -11.93 -6.36
CA LEU A 13 -34.45 -11.41 -6.30
C LEU A 13 -34.41 -10.47 -5.09
N THR A 14 -34.27 -11.02 -3.89
CA THR A 14 -33.88 -10.22 -2.72
C THR A 14 -32.45 -9.77 -2.97
N ALA A 15 -32.33 -8.60 -3.60
CA ALA A 15 -31.11 -7.84 -3.69
C ALA A 15 -30.57 -7.71 -2.26
N LEU A 16 -29.46 -8.41 -2.01
CA LEU A 16 -28.60 -8.20 -0.86
C LEU A 16 -28.04 -6.79 -0.96
N THR A 17 -28.81 -5.79 -0.56
CA THR A 17 -28.28 -4.46 -0.24
C THR A 17 -27.65 -4.53 1.15
N GLY A 18 -26.66 -5.43 1.31
CA GLY A 18 -25.67 -5.23 2.35
C GLY A 18 -24.92 -3.97 1.93
N CYS A 19 -25.15 -2.86 2.62
CA CYS A 19 -24.33 -1.66 2.44
C CYS A 19 -22.89 -2.06 2.75
N LEU A 20 -22.11 -2.34 1.70
CA LEU A 20 -20.65 -2.38 1.80
C LEU A 20 -20.24 -1.03 2.38
N LYS A 21 -19.76 -1.03 3.62
CA LYS A 21 -19.19 0.16 4.25
C LYS A 21 -17.74 0.24 3.81
N PHE A 22 -17.51 0.93 2.70
CA PHE A 22 -16.17 1.29 2.29
C PHE A 22 -15.55 2.28 3.28
N GLY A 23 -14.22 2.24 3.41
CA GLY A 23 -13.47 3.22 4.19
C GLY A 23 -13.45 4.59 3.54
N ASN A 24 -12.65 5.50 4.11
CA ASN A 24 -12.39 6.81 3.52
C ASN A 24 -10.99 6.84 2.93
N ASP A 25 -10.82 7.64 1.87
CA ASP A 25 -9.51 7.98 1.37
C ASP A 25 -8.89 9.07 2.25
N GLU A 26 -7.57 9.00 2.44
CA GLU A 26 -6.81 9.94 3.27
C GLU A 26 -5.52 10.34 2.57
N GLU A 27 -5.05 11.56 2.77
CA GLU A 27 -3.77 12.05 2.25
C GLU A 27 -3.17 13.10 3.19
N THR A 28 -1.88 12.99 3.51
CA THR A 28 -1.15 13.96 4.32
C THR A 28 0.35 13.89 4.11
N ASN A 29 1.05 15.01 4.29
CA ASN A 29 2.52 15.08 4.37
C ASN A 29 3.04 15.05 5.83
N THR A 30 2.13 15.00 6.81
CA THR A 30 2.44 14.91 8.24
C THR A 30 1.64 13.77 8.87
N PRO A 31 1.96 12.50 8.55
CA PRO A 31 1.22 11.33 9.04
C PRO A 31 1.17 11.28 10.57
N THR A 32 0.02 10.89 11.11
CA THR A 32 -0.16 10.72 12.56
C THR A 32 0.56 9.47 13.07
N THR A 33 0.75 9.37 14.38
CA THR A 33 1.31 8.16 15.02
C THR A 33 0.53 6.90 14.64
N ASP A 34 -0.80 6.97 14.56
CA ASP A 34 -1.66 5.83 14.20
C ASP A 34 -1.49 5.42 12.74
N GLN A 35 -1.38 6.40 11.81
CA GLN A 35 -1.11 6.13 10.40
C GLN A 35 0.28 5.49 10.22
N VAL A 36 1.29 5.97 10.95
CA VAL A 36 2.64 5.37 10.94
C VAL A 36 2.61 3.96 11.53
N ALA A 37 1.89 3.74 12.63
CA ALA A 37 1.75 2.42 13.24
C ALA A 37 1.07 1.43 12.30
N ARG A 38 0.02 1.85 11.60
CA ARG A 38 -0.63 1.07 10.54
C ARG A 38 0.37 0.70 9.44
N CYS A 39 1.13 1.67 8.92
CA CYS A 39 2.13 1.41 7.89
C CYS A 39 3.20 0.42 8.36
N LYS A 40 3.70 0.56 9.61
CA LYS A 40 4.65 -0.39 10.19
C LYS A 40 4.10 -1.82 10.21
N SER A 41 2.84 -1.97 10.60
CA SER A 41 2.16 -3.26 10.65
C SER A 41 1.95 -3.87 9.25
N GLU A 42 1.33 -3.12 8.34
CA GLU A 42 0.94 -3.64 7.02
C GLU A 42 2.12 -3.88 6.08
N MET A 43 3.16 -3.05 6.18
CA MET A 43 4.36 -3.12 5.34
C MET A 43 5.49 -3.91 5.99
N TYR A 44 5.23 -4.54 7.15
CA TYR A 44 6.21 -5.32 7.91
C TYR A 44 7.52 -4.57 8.13
N LEU A 45 7.43 -3.29 8.51
CA LEU A 45 8.59 -2.52 8.91
C LEU A 45 9.08 -3.04 10.27
N ASN A 46 10.39 -3.01 10.47
CA ASN A 46 10.94 -3.38 11.78
C ASN A 46 10.34 -2.47 12.86
N SER A 47 9.76 -3.08 13.91
CA SER A 47 9.02 -2.33 14.93
C SER A 47 9.92 -1.35 15.69
N SER A 48 11.21 -1.69 15.87
CA SER A 48 12.21 -0.84 16.51
C SER A 48 12.79 0.25 15.58
N ALA A 49 12.48 0.23 14.29
CA ALA A 49 12.97 1.23 13.35
C ALA A 49 12.35 2.60 13.65
N THR A 50 13.19 3.61 13.82
CA THR A 50 12.77 5.01 13.95
C THR A 50 12.61 5.60 12.55
N VAL A 51 11.36 5.89 12.17
CA VAL A 51 11.02 6.48 10.87
C VAL A 51 10.65 7.94 11.03
N ILE A 52 11.10 8.78 10.10
CA ILE A 52 10.65 10.17 9.98
C ILE A 52 9.67 10.20 8.80
N PRO A 53 8.35 10.27 9.05
CA PRO A 53 7.37 10.21 7.98
C PRO A 53 7.41 11.48 7.12
N LEU A 54 7.29 11.30 5.81
CA LEU A 54 7.31 12.38 4.82
C LEU A 54 6.00 12.48 4.02
N GLY A 55 5.21 11.41 3.99
CA GLY A 55 3.87 11.44 3.44
C GLY A 55 3.16 10.09 3.52
N TYR A 56 1.83 10.17 3.50
CA TYR A 56 0.92 9.04 3.58
C TYR A 56 -0.29 9.31 2.67
N LYS A 57 -0.70 8.30 1.91
CA LYS A 57 -1.98 8.27 1.22
C LYS A 57 -2.62 6.90 1.42
N LEU A 58 -3.90 6.88 1.77
CA LEU A 58 -4.75 5.70 1.78
C LEU A 58 -5.82 5.86 0.71
N LEU A 59 -5.98 4.84 -0.12
CA LEU A 59 -7.20 4.60 -0.88
C LEU A 59 -7.93 3.47 -0.16
N GLY A 60 -9.00 3.80 0.55
CA GLY A 60 -9.78 2.85 1.36
C GLY A 60 -11.28 2.86 1.03
N SER A 61 -11.69 3.73 0.12
CA SER A 61 -13.06 3.77 -0.41
C SER A 61 -13.37 2.65 -1.41
N GLY A 62 -12.37 1.85 -1.80
CA GLY A 62 -12.48 0.70 -2.69
C GLY A 62 -12.81 -0.61 -1.96
N ILE A 63 -12.88 -1.70 -2.73
CA ILE A 63 -12.97 -3.06 -2.17
C ILE A 63 -11.67 -3.45 -1.49
N ASP A 64 -10.55 -3.06 -2.10
CA ASP A 64 -9.19 -3.32 -1.64
C ASP A 64 -8.54 -2.00 -1.19
N ASP A 65 -7.80 -2.07 -0.08
CA ASP A 65 -7.04 -0.93 0.41
C ASP A 65 -5.68 -0.83 -0.32
N ALA A 66 -5.25 0.41 -0.58
CA ALA A 66 -3.89 0.69 -1.03
C ALA A 66 -3.28 1.86 -0.26
N ILE A 67 -2.02 1.71 0.14
CA ILE A 67 -1.29 2.69 0.95
C ILE A 67 -0.01 3.09 0.23
N TRP A 68 0.22 4.40 0.12
CA TRP A 68 1.51 4.98 -0.25
C TRP A 68 2.11 5.60 0.99
N PHE A 69 3.31 5.16 1.36
CA PHE A 69 4.02 5.68 2.51
C PHE A 69 5.46 6.03 2.11
N LYS A 70 5.83 7.29 2.38
CA LYS A 70 7.18 7.79 2.18
C LYS A 70 7.75 8.22 3.51
N PHE A 71 8.97 7.78 3.79
CA PHE A 71 9.66 8.14 5.03
C PHE A 71 11.17 8.19 4.85
N LYS A 72 11.84 8.91 5.74
CA LYS A 72 13.30 8.86 5.92
C LYS A 72 13.63 7.94 7.10
N ILE A 73 14.71 7.19 6.96
CA ILE A 73 15.25 6.35 8.03
C ILE A 73 16.78 6.47 8.04
N GLN A 74 17.35 6.53 9.24
CA GLN A 74 18.79 6.43 9.44
C GLN A 74 19.14 4.99 9.74
N CYS A 75 19.85 4.33 8.83
CA CYS A 75 20.37 2.99 9.01
C CYS A 75 21.53 2.72 8.06
N THR A 76 22.33 1.72 8.39
CA THR A 76 23.48 1.31 7.58
C THR A 76 23.10 0.19 6.60
N ASP A 77 22.18 -0.67 7.01
CA ASP A 77 21.74 -1.86 6.27
C ASP A 77 20.22 -1.80 6.02
N ILE A 78 19.79 -2.27 4.84
CA ILE A 78 18.38 -2.33 4.44
C ILE A 78 17.61 -3.34 5.31
N SER A 79 18.29 -4.36 5.84
CA SER A 79 17.74 -5.35 6.76
C SER A 79 17.26 -4.73 8.09
N GLU A 80 17.72 -3.54 8.45
CA GLU A 80 17.24 -2.81 9.62
C GLU A 80 15.85 -2.19 9.42
N ILE A 81 15.40 -2.02 8.16
CA ILE A 81 14.15 -1.32 7.80
C ILE A 81 12.93 -2.24 7.90
N PHE A 82 13.10 -3.53 7.57
CA PHE A 82 12.01 -4.49 7.42
C PHE A 82 12.15 -5.67 8.39
N ASP A 83 11.04 -6.32 8.72
CA ASP A 83 11.08 -7.67 9.31
C ASP A 83 11.48 -8.67 8.23
N THR A 84 12.78 -9.02 8.22
CA THR A 84 13.38 -9.93 7.22
C THR A 84 12.89 -11.37 7.31
N LYS A 85 12.09 -11.73 8.33
CA LYS A 85 11.39 -13.02 8.35
C LYS A 85 10.23 -13.07 7.37
N ILE A 86 9.71 -11.90 6.97
CA ILE A 86 8.53 -11.76 6.11
C ILE A 86 8.92 -11.10 4.79
N VAL A 87 9.76 -10.06 4.85
CA VAL A 87 10.21 -9.29 3.69
C VAL A 87 11.54 -9.85 3.16
N ASP A 88 11.48 -10.49 2.00
CA ASP A 88 12.66 -10.99 1.30
C ASP A 88 13.39 -9.87 0.54
N ILE A 89 14.27 -9.16 1.26
CA ILE A 89 15.07 -8.06 0.70
C ILE A 89 16.15 -8.51 -0.28
N THR A 90 16.45 -9.82 -0.37
CA THR A 90 17.50 -10.33 -1.28
C THR A 90 17.13 -10.18 -2.76
N LYS A 91 15.83 -9.97 -3.02
CA LYS A 91 15.29 -9.71 -4.36
C LYS A 91 15.43 -8.25 -4.79
N PHE A 92 15.87 -7.36 -3.90
CA PHE A 92 16.04 -5.95 -4.25
C PHE A 92 17.23 -5.75 -5.19
N LYS A 93 17.06 -4.86 -6.17
CA LYS A 93 18.04 -4.60 -7.22
C LYS A 93 18.24 -3.09 -7.39
N HIS A 94 19.45 -2.70 -7.77
CA HIS A 94 19.75 -1.35 -8.23
C HIS A 94 19.04 -1.03 -9.55
N GLY A 95 18.80 0.26 -9.81
CA GLY A 95 18.06 0.71 -10.99
C GLY A 95 16.60 0.23 -11.01
N PHE A 96 16.00 -0.02 -9.85
CA PHE A 96 14.61 -0.46 -9.78
C PHE A 96 13.67 0.64 -10.29
N ASN A 97 12.92 0.32 -11.36
CA ASN A 97 11.91 1.22 -11.89
C ASN A 97 10.60 1.06 -11.09
N PHE A 98 10.24 2.09 -10.33
CA PHE A 98 9.06 2.05 -9.47
C PHE A 98 7.78 2.29 -10.30
N PHE A 99 6.96 1.26 -10.48
CA PHE A 99 5.82 1.30 -11.39
C PHE A 99 4.58 2.04 -10.87
N HIS A 100 4.49 2.30 -9.55
CA HIS A 100 3.35 2.98 -8.93
C HIS A 100 3.65 4.45 -8.64
N ASP A 101 4.07 5.18 -9.67
CA ASP A 101 4.19 6.63 -9.61
C ASP A 101 2.81 7.29 -9.52
N MET A 102 2.69 8.32 -8.68
CA MET A 102 1.48 9.13 -8.54
C MET A 102 1.80 10.58 -8.92
N LYS A 103 1.59 10.88 -10.21
CA LYS A 103 1.96 12.17 -10.81
C LYS A 103 1.36 13.42 -10.14
N ASN A 104 0.26 13.25 -9.40
CA ASN A 104 -0.44 14.36 -8.73
C ASN A 104 -0.08 14.49 -7.24
N LEU A 105 0.86 13.68 -6.74
CA LEU A 105 1.23 13.67 -5.33
C LEU A 105 2.62 14.31 -5.18
N GLU A 106 2.67 15.58 -4.82
CA GLU A 106 3.92 16.38 -4.81
C GLU A 106 5.04 15.75 -3.97
N TRP A 107 4.68 15.13 -2.85
CA TRP A 107 5.67 14.49 -1.97
C TRP A 107 6.09 13.10 -2.47
N TRP A 108 5.44 12.52 -3.49
CA TRP A 108 5.78 11.24 -4.11
C TRP A 108 6.57 11.41 -5.40
N ASP A 109 7.74 12.01 -5.25
CA ASP A 109 8.67 12.34 -6.32
C ASP A 109 9.58 11.16 -6.70
N VAL A 110 9.03 9.96 -6.90
CA VAL A 110 9.82 8.72 -7.15
C VAL A 110 10.50 8.72 -8.53
N SER A 111 9.91 9.44 -9.49
CA SER A 111 10.36 9.51 -10.89
C SER A 111 11.79 10.05 -11.03
N GLY A 112 12.59 9.38 -11.87
CA GLY A 112 13.96 9.81 -12.22
C GLY A 112 15.04 9.50 -11.17
N LYS A 113 14.70 8.79 -10.09
CA LYS A 113 15.65 8.40 -9.04
C LYS A 113 16.28 7.05 -9.33
N ASP A 114 17.57 6.92 -8.99
CA ASP A 114 18.25 5.62 -8.97
C ASP A 114 17.92 4.91 -7.65
N LEU A 115 16.99 3.95 -7.73
CA LEU A 115 16.44 3.27 -6.57
C LEU A 115 17.02 1.86 -6.45
N ILE A 116 17.29 1.45 -5.22
CA ILE A 116 17.39 0.04 -4.85
C ILE A 116 15.97 -0.39 -4.50
N GLY A 117 15.48 -1.50 -5.03
CA GLY A 117 14.09 -1.87 -4.76
C GLY A 117 13.61 -3.13 -5.42
N GLY A 118 12.34 -3.43 -5.20
CA GLY A 118 11.68 -4.61 -5.73
C GLY A 118 10.22 -4.71 -5.35
N GLN A 119 9.53 -5.65 -5.96
CA GLN A 119 8.20 -6.08 -5.56
C GLN A 119 8.34 -7.23 -4.54
N VAL A 120 7.51 -7.20 -3.50
CA VAL A 120 7.48 -8.21 -2.44
C VAL A 120 6.05 -8.71 -2.27
N SER A 121 5.86 -10.02 -2.35
CA SER A 121 4.62 -10.68 -1.95
C SER A 121 4.60 -10.83 -0.43
N LEU A 122 3.49 -10.47 0.18
CA LEU A 122 3.25 -10.52 1.62
C LEU A 122 2.18 -11.57 1.94
N PRO A 123 2.07 -12.02 3.21
CA PRO A 123 0.97 -12.87 3.65
C PRO A 123 -0.40 -12.25 3.37
N ASN A 124 -1.44 -13.08 3.30
CA ASN A 124 -2.84 -12.68 3.16
C ASN A 124 -3.17 -11.92 1.85
N ALA A 125 -2.63 -12.39 0.72
CA ALA A 125 -2.86 -11.81 -0.60
C ALA A 125 -2.60 -10.29 -0.61
N ARG A 126 -1.41 -9.91 -0.12
CA ARG A 126 -0.93 -8.53 -0.13
C ARG A 126 0.37 -8.47 -0.89
N CYS A 127 0.68 -7.33 -1.46
CA CYS A 127 2.03 -7.07 -1.93
C CYS A 127 2.44 -5.62 -1.76
N MET A 128 3.75 -5.41 -1.84
CA MET A 128 4.33 -4.09 -1.80
C MET A 128 5.35 -3.91 -2.91
N ASN A 129 5.41 -2.70 -3.45
CA ASN A 129 6.50 -2.22 -4.26
C ASN A 129 7.33 -1.26 -3.42
N VAL A 130 8.62 -1.54 -3.32
CA VAL A 130 9.56 -0.83 -2.46
C VAL A 130 10.64 -0.19 -3.32
N GLY A 131 10.88 1.11 -3.11
CA GLY A 131 11.99 1.85 -3.66
C GLY A 131 12.76 2.53 -2.54
N LEU A 132 14.09 2.40 -2.55
CA LEU A 132 14.99 3.00 -1.58
C LEU A 132 15.98 3.90 -2.31
N LEU A 133 15.98 5.18 -1.98
CA LEU A 133 16.99 6.13 -2.40
C LEU A 133 18.04 6.25 -1.29
N LYS A 134 19.28 5.85 -1.57
CA LYS A 134 20.39 6.06 -0.64
C LYS A 134 20.65 7.56 -0.47
N ILE A 135 20.78 7.99 0.78
CA ILE A 135 21.23 9.32 1.18
C ILE A 135 22.45 9.16 2.11
N GLU A 136 23.13 10.27 2.44
CA GLU A 136 24.36 10.29 3.26
C GLU A 136 24.25 9.40 4.50
N ASP A 137 23.21 9.61 5.31
CA ASP A 137 23.01 8.91 6.59
C ASP A 137 21.85 7.92 6.60
N GLY A 138 21.52 7.29 5.46
CA GLY A 138 20.47 6.27 5.42
C GLY A 138 19.70 6.23 4.12
N TYR A 139 18.36 6.19 4.22
CA TYR A 139 17.49 6.01 3.06
C TYR A 139 16.26 6.92 3.12
N ILE A 140 15.81 7.35 1.94
CA ILE A 140 14.42 7.73 1.71
C ILE A 140 13.73 6.53 1.09
N VAL A 141 12.67 6.06 1.74
CA VAL A 141 11.95 4.85 1.37
C VAL A 141 10.58 5.22 0.82
N TYR A 142 10.21 4.61 -0.30
CA TYR A 142 8.92 4.71 -0.98
C TYR A 142 8.30 3.31 -0.95
N ILE A 143 7.15 3.16 -0.31
CA ILE A 143 6.41 1.90 -0.29
C ILE A 143 5.00 2.16 -0.80
N MET A 144 4.62 1.45 -1.85
CA MET A 144 3.22 1.26 -2.21
C MET A 144 2.83 -0.15 -1.76
N TRP A 145 1.85 -0.25 -0.88
CA TRP A 145 1.27 -1.49 -0.38
C TRP A 145 -0.15 -1.60 -0.90
N HIS A 146 -0.61 -2.80 -1.20
CA HIS A 146 -2.01 -3.04 -1.56
C HIS A 146 -2.46 -4.47 -1.24
N GLU A 147 -3.76 -4.62 -1.03
CA GLU A 147 -4.45 -5.91 -1.03
C GLU A 147 -4.70 -6.38 -2.48
N THR A 148 -4.79 -7.70 -2.68
CA THR A 148 -4.98 -8.38 -3.98
C THR A 148 -5.93 -9.55 -3.91
#